data_AF-A0A7S0C8T2-F1
#
_entry.id   AF-A0A7S0C8T2-F1
#
_cell.length_a   1.000
_cell.length_b   1.000
_cell.length_c   1.000
_cell.angle_alpha   90.00
_cell.angle_beta   90.00
_cell.angle_gamma   90.00
#
_symmetry.space_group_name_H-M   'P 1'
#
loop_
_entity.id
_entity.type
_entity.pdbx_description
1 polymer ?
#
loop_
_entity_poly.entity_id
_entity_poly.type
_entity_poly.pdbx_seq_one_letter_code
_entity_poly.pdbx_strand_id
1 'polypeptide(L)'
;FAQAVAIVFFGRWLIQMKNHVRDNFGADEDRIRFLRTYQIFSAKIILEVCGGAGAIWGFSEVLTLRNAETIHTWRHIALTIGSIFLIRWFMQMQDFIASVEHANSGTARLIFVFSAKLVLEVFGGGGAIWGFSEVVTFRNDETRHPWQVTATVVGALFFVRWCLQIKDFITGTNPNEGANKRVRLVQIFGAKIVLEVFGGGGAIWGSTEALTLRVPATQEFWRFWA
;
A
#
# COMPACT_ATOMS: atom_id res chain seq x y z
N PHE A 1 10.68 7.46 12.83
CA PHE A 1 9.21 7.58 12.58
C PHE A 1 8.66 6.43 11.76
N ALA A 2 9.16 6.12 10.55
CA ALA A 2 8.63 5.04 9.71
C ALA A 2 8.68 3.64 10.37
N GLN A 3 9.72 3.32 11.15
CA GLN A 3 9.77 2.08 11.94
C GLN A 3 8.70 2.05 13.04
N ALA A 4 8.52 3.16 13.78
CA ALA A 4 7.45 3.29 14.77
C ALA A 4 6.07 3.15 14.13
N VAL A 5 5.88 3.70 12.91
CA VAL A 5 4.62 3.52 12.18
C VAL A 5 4.45 2.07 11.73
N ALA A 6 5.49 1.40 11.22
CA ALA A 6 5.43 -0.03 10.90
C ALA A 6 5.08 -0.89 12.12
N ILE A 7 5.65 -0.58 13.30
CA ILE A 7 5.34 -1.24 14.58
C ILE A 7 3.88 -0.97 14.99
N VAL A 8 3.40 0.27 14.85
CA VAL A 8 2.00 0.63 15.13
C VAL A 8 1.05 -0.10 14.19
N PHE A 9 1.37 -0.18 12.90
CA PHE A 9 0.57 -0.92 11.91
C PHE A 9 0.61 -2.42 12.15
N PHE A 10 1.73 -2.97 12.57
CA PHE A 10 1.86 -4.39 12.93
C PHE A 10 1.10 -4.72 14.21
N GLY A 11 1.23 -3.91 15.27
CA GLY A 11 0.44 -4.03 16.49
C GLY A 11 -1.05 -3.88 16.23
N ARG A 12 -1.42 -2.97 15.32
CA ARG A 12 -2.79 -2.83 14.83
C ARG A 12 -3.28 -4.07 14.08
N TRP A 13 -2.47 -4.67 13.21
CA TRP A 13 -2.80 -5.91 12.51
C TRP A 13 -3.07 -7.05 13.51
N LEU A 14 -2.24 -7.16 14.55
CA LEU A 14 -2.43 -8.12 15.65
C LEU A 14 -3.73 -7.86 16.43
N ILE A 15 -4.03 -6.59 16.74
CA ILE A 15 -5.27 -6.21 17.45
C ILE A 15 -6.51 -6.45 16.58
N GLN A 16 -6.44 -6.19 15.27
CA GLN A 16 -7.52 -6.49 14.33
C GLN A 16 -7.78 -7.99 14.26
N MET A 17 -6.74 -8.82 14.20
CA MET A 17 -6.86 -10.27 14.30
C MET A 17 -7.53 -10.70 15.61
N LYS A 18 -7.08 -10.14 16.74
CA LYS A 18 -7.63 -10.45 18.07
C LYS A 18 -9.09 -10.01 18.22
N ASN A 19 -9.46 -8.84 17.69
CA ASN A 19 -10.82 -8.33 17.75
C ASN A 19 -11.76 -9.09 16.81
N HIS A 20 -11.30 -9.47 15.62
CA HIS A 20 -12.08 -10.35 14.72
C HIS A 20 -12.43 -11.69 15.38
N VAL A 21 -11.60 -12.19 16.30
CA VAL A 21 -11.85 -13.38 17.12
C VAL A 21 -12.75 -13.08 18.34
N ARG A 22 -12.72 -11.85 18.86
CA ARG A 22 -13.41 -11.44 20.10
C ARG A 22 -14.81 -10.87 19.86
N ASP A 23 -15.15 -10.45 18.65
CA ASP A 23 -16.44 -9.84 18.27
C ASP A 23 -17.67 -10.76 18.41
N ASN A 24 -17.56 -11.89 19.11
CA ASN A 24 -18.67 -12.71 19.59
C ASN A 24 -19.30 -12.21 20.91
N PHE A 25 -18.82 -11.11 21.51
CA PHE A 25 -19.32 -10.65 22.81
C PHE A 25 -19.68 -9.15 22.80
N GLY A 26 -20.97 -8.88 23.02
CA GLY A 26 -21.66 -7.60 22.81
C GLY A 26 -21.20 -6.43 23.67
N ALA A 27 -20.89 -5.32 23.00
CA ALA A 27 -20.67 -4.01 23.59
C ALA A 27 -21.32 -2.92 22.71
N ASP A 28 -21.46 -1.71 23.27
CA ASP A 28 -22.21 -0.56 22.75
C ASP A 28 -21.96 -0.24 21.25
N GLU A 29 -23.00 -0.39 20.45
CA GLU A 29 -22.91 -0.61 19.00
C GLU A 29 -22.37 0.63 18.25
N ASP A 30 -22.78 1.84 18.66
CA ASP A 30 -22.45 3.09 17.97
C ASP A 30 -20.99 3.50 18.19
N ARG A 31 -20.48 3.36 19.42
CA ARG A 31 -19.08 3.65 19.73
C ARG A 31 -18.14 2.69 19.01
N ILE A 32 -18.49 1.40 18.94
CA ILE A 32 -17.71 0.40 18.20
C ILE A 32 -17.73 0.69 16.70
N ARG A 33 -18.89 1.05 16.15
CA ARG A 33 -19.04 1.43 14.75
C ARG A 33 -18.16 2.64 14.41
N PHE A 34 -18.18 3.69 15.22
CA PHE A 34 -17.32 4.86 15.04
C PHE A 34 -15.83 4.52 15.10
N LEU A 35 -15.39 3.78 16.13
CA LEU A 35 -13.98 3.38 16.28
C LEU A 35 -13.51 2.50 15.11
N ARG A 36 -14.34 1.57 14.63
CA ARG A 36 -14.03 0.75 13.45
C ARG A 36 -13.93 1.60 12.19
N THR A 37 -14.86 2.53 11.96
CA THR A 37 -14.80 3.45 10.82
C THR A 37 -13.52 4.27 10.85
N TYR A 38 -13.21 4.92 11.97
CA TYR A 38 -11.98 5.68 12.12
C TYR A 38 -10.73 4.82 11.88
N GLN A 39 -10.69 3.60 12.42
CA GLN A 39 -9.59 2.67 12.17
C GLN A 39 -9.46 2.33 10.68
N ILE A 40 -10.54 1.96 10.00
CA ILE A 40 -10.52 1.57 8.59
C ILE A 40 -10.03 2.73 7.72
N PHE A 41 -10.62 3.92 7.88
CA PHE A 41 -10.31 5.06 7.03
C PHE A 41 -8.92 5.66 7.30
N SER A 42 -8.42 5.62 8.53
CA SER A 42 -7.05 6.03 8.86
C SER A 42 -5.96 5.09 8.31
N ALA A 43 -6.22 3.78 8.16
CA ALA A 43 -5.29 2.92 7.41
C ALA A 43 -5.38 3.22 5.92
N LYS A 44 -6.60 3.36 5.39
CA LYS A 44 -6.80 3.58 3.96
C LYS A 44 -6.13 4.86 3.48
N ILE A 45 -6.13 5.94 4.26
CA ILE A 45 -5.43 7.16 3.83
C ILE A 45 -3.92 6.91 3.70
N ILE A 46 -3.33 6.18 4.64
CA ILE A 46 -1.89 5.86 4.59
C ILE A 46 -1.60 4.88 3.44
N LEU A 47 -2.37 3.82 3.29
CA LEU A 47 -2.10 2.77 2.30
C LEU A 47 -2.50 3.18 0.88
N GLU A 48 -3.59 3.91 0.69
CA GLU A 48 -4.07 4.31 -0.63
C GLU A 48 -3.45 5.63 -1.08
N VAL A 49 -3.41 6.65 -0.21
CA VAL A 49 -2.95 8.00 -0.58
C VAL A 49 -1.44 8.11 -0.47
N CYS A 50 -0.89 7.91 0.73
CA CYS A 50 0.57 7.92 0.90
C CYS A 50 1.19 6.73 0.17
N GLY A 51 0.53 5.58 0.12
CA GLY A 51 0.98 4.41 -0.61
C GLY A 51 0.94 4.62 -2.12
N GLY A 52 -0.08 5.26 -2.68
CA GLY A 52 -0.10 5.61 -4.09
C GLY A 52 1.04 6.56 -4.49
N ALA A 53 1.25 7.62 -3.73
CA ALA A 53 2.36 8.56 -3.97
C ALA A 53 3.74 7.90 -3.76
N GLY A 54 3.91 7.18 -2.66
CA GLY A 54 5.14 6.48 -2.30
C GLY A 54 5.48 5.32 -3.25
N ALA A 55 4.47 4.62 -3.77
CA ALA A 55 4.61 3.57 -4.77
C ALA A 55 5.24 4.12 -6.05
N ILE A 56 4.65 5.18 -6.62
CA ILE A 56 5.16 5.79 -7.84
C ILE A 56 6.57 6.36 -7.62
N TRP A 57 6.75 7.07 -6.51
CA TRP A 57 8.04 7.67 -6.16
C TRP A 57 9.14 6.62 -5.98
N GLY A 58 8.93 5.62 -5.14
CA GLY A 58 9.89 4.56 -4.86
C GLY A 58 10.14 3.66 -6.07
N PHE A 59 9.08 3.23 -6.76
CA PHE A 59 9.20 2.31 -7.90
C PHE A 59 9.85 2.97 -9.12
N SER A 60 9.68 4.28 -9.31
CA SER A 60 10.41 5.02 -10.35
C SER A 60 11.93 5.00 -10.16
N GLU A 61 12.41 4.93 -8.90
CA GLU A 61 13.83 4.76 -8.61
C GLU A 61 14.29 3.32 -8.84
N VAL A 62 13.46 2.34 -8.45
CA VAL A 62 13.73 0.91 -8.70
C VAL A 62 13.94 0.65 -10.19
N LEU A 63 13.12 1.27 -11.05
CA LEU A 63 13.20 1.14 -12.50
C LEU A 63 14.21 2.08 -13.16
N THR A 64 15.07 2.76 -12.38
CA THR A 64 16.06 3.74 -12.87
C THR A 64 15.48 4.91 -13.69
N LEU A 65 14.17 5.14 -13.62
CA LEU A 65 13.48 6.23 -14.32
C LEU A 65 13.68 7.58 -13.63
N ARG A 66 13.91 7.56 -12.31
CA ARG A 66 14.16 8.73 -11.47
C ARG A 66 15.67 8.97 -11.32
N ASN A 67 16.17 10.02 -11.93
CA ASN A 67 17.56 10.48 -11.85
C ASN A 67 17.61 12.00 -11.55
N ALA A 68 18.81 12.59 -11.53
CA ALA A 68 18.99 14.01 -11.19
C ALA A 68 18.22 14.96 -12.13
N GLU A 69 18.02 14.58 -13.38
CA GLU A 69 17.31 15.38 -14.39
C GLU A 69 15.79 15.18 -14.30
N THR A 70 15.33 13.97 -13.99
CA THR A 70 13.90 13.62 -13.99
C THR A 70 13.22 13.70 -12.62
N ILE A 71 13.96 14.02 -11.55
CA ILE A 71 13.45 14.01 -10.16
C ILE A 71 12.22 14.90 -9.96
N HIS A 72 12.22 16.10 -10.55
CA HIS A 72 11.09 17.04 -10.44
C HIS A 72 9.85 16.51 -11.14
N THR A 73 10.01 15.95 -12.33
CA THR A 73 8.91 15.33 -13.10
C THR A 73 8.25 14.20 -12.31
N TRP A 74 9.06 13.26 -11.79
CA TRP A 74 8.54 12.14 -11.01
C TRP A 74 7.89 12.58 -9.69
N ARG A 75 8.33 13.72 -9.12
CA ARG A 75 7.68 14.31 -7.94
C ARG A 75 6.26 14.74 -8.25
N HIS A 76 6.09 15.50 -9.34
CA HIS A 76 4.76 15.95 -9.76
C HIS A 76 3.85 14.78 -10.11
N ILE A 77 4.36 13.74 -10.79
CA ILE A 77 3.59 12.54 -11.08
C ILE A 77 3.17 11.83 -9.78
N ALA A 78 4.09 11.60 -8.85
CA ALA A 78 3.79 10.95 -7.57
C ALA A 78 2.74 11.71 -6.75
N LEU A 79 2.85 13.04 -6.66
CA LEU A 79 1.89 13.89 -5.95
C LEU A 79 0.53 13.96 -6.66
N THR A 80 0.52 13.95 -8.00
CA THR A 80 -0.71 13.91 -8.80
C THR A 80 -1.46 12.61 -8.54
N ILE A 81 -0.76 11.48 -8.58
CA ILE A 81 -1.36 10.17 -8.26
C ILE A 81 -1.85 10.16 -6.81
N GLY A 82 -1.04 10.59 -5.85
CA GLY A 82 -1.49 10.73 -4.45
C GLY A 82 -2.76 11.56 -4.32
N SER A 83 -2.86 12.68 -5.03
CA SER A 83 -4.05 13.56 -5.01
C SER A 83 -5.29 12.87 -5.60
N ILE A 84 -5.15 12.11 -6.68
CA ILE A 84 -6.26 11.31 -7.24
C ILE A 84 -6.76 10.28 -6.21
N PHE A 85 -5.85 9.58 -5.53
CA PHE A 85 -6.23 8.64 -4.47
C PHE A 85 -6.84 9.34 -3.24
N LEU A 86 -6.42 10.58 -2.93
CA LEU A 86 -7.01 11.38 -1.87
C LEU A 86 -8.48 11.73 -2.19
N ILE A 87 -8.75 12.21 -3.40
CA ILE A 87 -10.12 12.51 -3.85
C ILE A 87 -10.97 11.25 -3.79
N ARG A 88 -10.45 10.12 -4.31
CA ARG A 88 -11.13 8.83 -4.24
C ARG A 88 -11.41 8.39 -2.80
N TRP A 89 -10.49 8.60 -1.88
CA TRP A 89 -10.66 8.28 -0.46
C TRP A 89 -11.77 9.13 0.18
N PHE A 90 -11.81 10.44 -0.13
CA PHE A 90 -12.88 11.33 0.34
C PHE A 90 -14.25 10.89 -0.17
N MET A 91 -14.36 10.55 -1.46
CA MET A 91 -15.60 10.03 -2.04
C MET A 91 -16.04 8.73 -1.35
N GLN A 92 -15.13 7.75 -1.17
CA GLN A 92 -15.45 6.50 -0.45
C GLN A 92 -15.93 6.75 0.98
N MET A 93 -15.38 7.76 1.66
CA MET A 93 -15.80 8.12 3.02
C MET A 93 -17.20 8.75 3.01
N GLN A 94 -17.48 9.64 2.05
CA GLN A 94 -18.82 10.22 1.87
C GLN A 94 -19.86 9.15 1.54
N ASP A 95 -19.57 8.24 0.60
CA ASP A 95 -20.46 7.14 0.21
C ASP A 95 -20.75 6.22 1.41
N PHE A 96 -19.72 5.92 2.22
CA PHE A 96 -19.87 5.10 3.41
C PHE A 96 -20.77 5.77 4.48
N ILE A 97 -20.64 7.09 4.67
CA ILE A 97 -21.48 7.85 5.60
C ILE A 97 -22.92 7.95 5.07
N ALA A 98 -23.08 8.17 3.77
CA ALA A 98 -24.37 8.37 3.13
C ALA A 98 -25.12 7.04 2.86
N SER A 99 -24.49 5.88 3.10
CA SER A 99 -25.07 4.54 2.87
C SER A 99 -25.65 4.34 1.46
N VAL A 100 -25.08 5.02 0.47
CA VAL A 100 -25.65 5.05 -0.89
C VAL A 100 -25.29 3.77 -1.64
N GLU A 101 -26.29 2.98 -2.01
CA GLU A 101 -26.13 1.88 -2.98
C GLU A 101 -25.94 2.46 -4.38
N HIS A 102 -24.69 2.59 -4.81
CA HIS A 102 -24.40 2.90 -6.20
C HIS A 102 -24.40 1.64 -7.07
N ALA A 103 -25.48 1.45 -7.82
CA ALA A 103 -25.50 0.59 -8.99
C ALA A 103 -24.59 1.19 -10.05
N ASN A 104 -23.36 0.66 -10.21
CA ASN A 104 -22.40 1.22 -11.17
C ASN A 104 -21.91 0.17 -12.17
N SER A 105 -21.80 0.59 -13.42
CA SER A 105 -21.56 -0.24 -14.61
C SER A 105 -20.24 -1.02 -14.52
N GLY A 106 -20.28 -2.30 -14.90
CA GLY A 106 -19.16 -3.24 -14.72
C GLY A 106 -17.83 -2.79 -15.33
N THR A 107 -17.87 -2.04 -16.43
CA THR A 107 -16.69 -1.59 -17.18
C THR A 107 -15.93 -0.45 -16.50
N ALA A 108 -16.64 0.56 -15.98
CA ALA A 108 -16.00 1.65 -15.23
C ALA A 108 -15.36 1.10 -13.94
N ARG A 109 -16.06 0.19 -13.27
CA ARG A 109 -15.54 -0.50 -12.09
C ARG A 109 -14.28 -1.30 -12.41
N LEU A 110 -14.21 -1.98 -13.55
CA LEU A 110 -13.01 -2.69 -13.99
C LEU A 110 -11.80 -1.75 -14.04
N ILE A 111 -11.88 -0.67 -14.83
CA ILE A 111 -10.74 0.23 -15.03
C ILE A 111 -10.32 0.88 -13.71
N PHE A 112 -11.25 1.50 -12.98
CA PHE A 112 -10.91 2.20 -11.74
C PHE A 112 -10.43 1.28 -10.62
N VAL A 113 -10.92 0.04 -10.54
CA VAL A 113 -10.46 -0.91 -9.52
C VAL A 113 -9.11 -1.50 -9.90
N PHE A 114 -8.94 -1.96 -11.14
CA PHE A 114 -7.71 -2.63 -11.55
C PHE A 114 -6.55 -1.66 -11.74
N SER A 115 -6.77 -0.42 -12.20
CA SER A 115 -5.72 0.61 -12.23
C SER A 115 -5.28 0.98 -10.82
N ALA A 116 -6.21 1.11 -9.87
CA ALA A 116 -5.86 1.38 -8.47
C ALA A 116 -5.05 0.23 -7.87
N LYS A 117 -5.46 -1.02 -8.15
CA LYS A 117 -4.71 -2.21 -7.73
C LYS A 117 -3.34 -2.32 -8.38
N LEU A 118 -3.17 -1.91 -9.62
CA LEU A 118 -1.86 -1.88 -10.27
C LEU A 118 -0.91 -0.97 -9.48
N VAL A 119 -1.35 0.25 -9.18
CA VAL A 119 -0.54 1.21 -8.42
C VAL A 119 -0.26 0.70 -7.01
N LEU A 120 -1.28 0.23 -6.28
CA LEU A 120 -1.13 -0.13 -4.87
C LEU A 120 -0.50 -1.50 -4.66
N GLU A 121 -0.86 -2.51 -5.44
CA GLU A 121 -0.34 -3.87 -5.28
C GLU A 121 1.02 -4.02 -5.97
N VAL A 122 1.16 -3.56 -7.21
CA VAL A 122 2.36 -3.83 -8.02
C VAL A 122 3.45 -2.80 -7.75
N PHE A 123 3.17 -1.54 -8.02
CA PHE A 123 4.14 -0.47 -7.75
C PHE A 123 4.31 -0.26 -6.24
N GLY A 124 3.23 -0.38 -5.49
CA GLY A 124 3.25 -0.33 -4.04
C GLY A 124 4.02 -1.50 -3.45
N GLY A 125 3.89 -2.73 -3.97
CA GLY A 125 4.70 -3.87 -3.51
C GLY A 125 6.20 -3.66 -3.74
N GLY A 126 6.62 -3.28 -4.95
CA GLY A 126 8.03 -3.02 -5.26
C GLY A 126 8.59 -1.79 -4.52
N GLY A 127 7.84 -0.68 -4.52
CA GLY A 127 8.19 0.55 -3.80
C GLY A 127 8.21 0.39 -2.28
N ALA A 128 7.34 -0.48 -1.73
CA ALA A 128 7.33 -0.82 -0.31
C ALA A 128 8.62 -1.49 0.12
N ILE A 129 9.07 -2.53 -0.60
CA ILE A 129 10.33 -3.23 -0.30
C ILE A 129 11.52 -2.27 -0.44
N TRP A 130 11.54 -1.48 -1.51
CA TRP A 130 12.58 -0.48 -1.74
C TRP A 130 12.67 0.55 -0.61
N GLY A 131 11.56 1.23 -0.28
CA GLY A 131 11.52 2.22 0.79
C GLY A 131 11.74 1.61 2.17
N PHE A 132 11.16 0.44 2.44
CA PHE A 132 11.32 -0.23 3.74
C PHE A 132 12.77 -0.66 3.99
N SER A 133 13.46 -1.22 2.99
CA SER A 133 14.87 -1.61 3.11
C SER A 133 15.78 -0.43 3.47
N GLU A 134 15.46 0.79 3.03
CA GLU A 134 16.16 2.01 3.42
C GLU A 134 15.83 2.40 4.87
N VAL A 135 14.55 2.33 5.25
CA VAL A 135 14.09 2.65 6.61
C VAL A 135 14.74 1.78 7.68
N VAL A 136 14.98 0.50 7.38
CA VAL A 136 15.66 -0.43 8.28
C VAL A 136 17.18 -0.45 8.10
N THR A 137 17.74 0.48 7.33
CA THR A 137 19.18 0.63 7.06
C THR A 137 19.84 -0.55 6.33
N PHE A 138 19.05 -1.48 5.80
CA PHE A 138 19.57 -2.61 5.01
C PHE A 138 20.02 -2.20 3.61
N ARG A 139 19.45 -1.12 3.06
CA ARG A 139 19.87 -0.52 1.79
C ARG A 139 20.88 0.61 2.04
N ASN A 140 22.13 0.37 1.65
CA ASN A 140 23.22 1.34 1.59
C ASN A 140 23.84 1.34 0.18
N ASP A 141 24.90 2.12 -0.06
CA ASP A 141 25.50 2.23 -1.41
C ASP A 141 26.04 0.90 -1.93
N GLU A 142 26.52 0.01 -1.05
CA GLU A 142 27.05 -1.31 -1.40
C GLU A 142 25.93 -2.34 -1.65
N THR A 143 24.83 -2.27 -0.90
CA THR A 143 23.70 -3.21 -1.00
C THR A 143 22.57 -2.73 -1.91
N ARG A 144 22.72 -1.55 -2.53
CA ARG A 144 21.70 -0.93 -3.39
C ARG A 144 21.24 -1.83 -4.52
N HIS A 145 22.18 -2.42 -5.26
CA HIS A 145 21.87 -3.27 -6.41
C HIS A 145 21.11 -4.56 -6.02
N PRO A 146 21.54 -5.33 -5.01
CA PRO A 146 20.75 -6.45 -4.48
C PRO A 146 19.30 -6.08 -4.15
N TRP A 147 19.08 -4.99 -3.40
CA TRP A 147 17.73 -4.54 -3.04
C TRP A 147 16.89 -4.08 -4.24
N GLN A 148 17.54 -3.55 -5.28
CA GLN A 148 16.86 -3.13 -6.51
C GLN A 148 16.32 -4.34 -7.25
N VAL A 149 17.13 -5.39 -7.35
CA VAL A 149 16.71 -6.68 -7.92
C VAL A 149 15.58 -7.27 -7.08
N THR A 150 15.70 -7.28 -5.75
CA THR A 150 14.63 -7.78 -4.86
C THR A 150 13.31 -7.01 -5.05
N ALA A 151 13.34 -5.69 -5.05
CA ALA A 151 12.15 -4.85 -5.26
C ALA A 151 11.54 -5.09 -6.65
N THR A 152 12.37 -5.25 -7.68
CA THR A 152 11.92 -5.58 -9.05
C THR A 152 11.26 -6.95 -9.12
N VAL A 153 11.85 -7.98 -8.50
CA VAL A 153 11.29 -9.33 -8.44
C VAL A 153 9.95 -9.33 -7.71
N VAL A 154 9.85 -8.63 -6.57
CA VAL A 154 8.59 -8.51 -5.84
C VAL A 154 7.54 -7.79 -6.70
N GLY A 155 7.89 -6.67 -7.33
CA GLY A 155 7.01 -5.99 -8.29
C GLY A 155 6.52 -6.93 -9.40
N ALA A 156 7.41 -7.70 -10.00
CA ALA A 156 7.05 -8.67 -11.05
C ALA A 156 6.10 -9.77 -10.56
N LEU A 157 6.33 -10.32 -9.38
CA LEU A 157 5.43 -11.33 -8.78
C LEU A 157 4.02 -10.76 -8.55
N PHE A 158 3.93 -9.52 -8.07
CA PHE A 158 2.65 -8.84 -7.88
C PHE A 158 1.99 -8.48 -9.20
N PHE A 159 2.77 -8.16 -10.24
CA PHE A 159 2.25 -7.94 -11.58
C PHE A 159 1.62 -9.20 -12.18
N VAL A 160 2.30 -10.35 -12.08
CA VAL A 160 1.76 -11.65 -12.50
C VAL A 160 0.46 -11.94 -11.76
N ARG A 161 0.45 -11.75 -10.43
CA ARG A 161 -0.75 -11.89 -9.61
C ARG A 161 -1.88 -10.96 -10.09
N TRP A 162 -1.59 -9.70 -10.39
CA TRP A 162 -2.56 -8.74 -10.88
C TRP A 162 -3.15 -9.14 -12.24
N CYS A 163 -2.32 -9.61 -13.18
CA CYS A 163 -2.77 -10.16 -14.46
C CYS A 163 -3.72 -11.37 -14.27
N LEU A 164 -3.38 -12.27 -13.34
CA LEU A 164 -4.25 -13.41 -12.99
C LEU A 164 -5.58 -12.96 -12.39
N GLN A 165 -5.59 -11.93 -11.52
CA GLN A 165 -6.84 -11.38 -10.97
C GLN A 165 -7.74 -10.77 -12.06
N ILE A 166 -7.15 -10.11 -13.07
CA ILE A 166 -7.91 -9.59 -14.22
C ILE A 166 -8.50 -10.74 -15.02
N LYS A 167 -7.68 -11.77 -15.31
CA LYS A 167 -8.15 -12.95 -16.04
C LYS A 167 -9.33 -13.59 -15.31
N ASP A 168 -9.20 -13.88 -14.01
CA ASP A 168 -10.25 -14.48 -13.19
C ASP A 168 -11.55 -13.66 -13.20
N PHE A 169 -11.42 -12.33 -13.17
CA PHE A 169 -12.57 -11.42 -13.24
C PHE A 169 -13.27 -11.49 -14.61
N ILE A 170 -12.52 -11.53 -15.71
CA ILE A 170 -13.07 -11.61 -17.07
C ILE A 170 -13.72 -12.98 -17.33
N THR A 171 -13.09 -14.06 -16.87
CA THR A 171 -13.58 -15.43 -17.11
C THR A 171 -14.70 -15.85 -16.16
N GLY A 172 -15.03 -15.04 -15.15
CA GLY A 172 -16.06 -15.37 -14.17
C GLY A 172 -15.76 -16.62 -13.34
N THR A 173 -14.49 -17.05 -13.29
CA THR A 173 -14.11 -18.30 -12.65
C THR A 173 -14.37 -18.20 -11.15
N ASN A 174 -15.15 -19.13 -10.61
CA ASN A 174 -15.48 -19.11 -9.20
C ASN A 174 -14.21 -19.44 -8.40
N PRO A 175 -13.70 -18.55 -7.54
CA PRO A 175 -12.43 -18.76 -6.83
C PRO A 175 -12.42 -20.04 -5.97
N ASN A 176 -13.56 -20.63 -5.67
CA ASN A 176 -13.66 -21.79 -4.80
C ASN A 176 -13.49 -23.15 -5.50
N GLU A 177 -13.35 -23.22 -6.83
CA GLU A 177 -13.30 -24.49 -7.58
C GLU A 177 -11.89 -25.10 -7.79
N GLY A 178 -10.88 -24.69 -7.03
CA GLY A 178 -9.49 -25.16 -7.22
C GLY A 178 -8.86 -25.90 -6.02
N ALA A 179 -8.15 -26.99 -6.30
CA ALA A 179 -7.52 -27.92 -5.33
C ALA A 179 -6.34 -27.37 -4.49
N ASN A 180 -6.05 -26.07 -4.50
CA ASN A 180 -4.86 -25.51 -3.82
C ASN A 180 -5.19 -24.33 -2.88
N LYS A 181 -6.14 -24.55 -1.95
CA LYS A 181 -6.47 -23.60 -0.88
C LYS A 181 -5.24 -23.09 -0.12
N ARG A 182 -4.24 -23.95 0.15
CA ARG A 182 -3.02 -23.59 0.89
C ARG A 182 -2.12 -22.62 0.12
N VAL A 183 -1.89 -22.87 -1.17
CA VAL A 183 -1.08 -21.97 -2.03
C VAL A 183 -1.75 -20.60 -2.12
N ARG A 184 -3.07 -20.57 -2.27
CA ARG A 184 -3.83 -19.32 -2.32
C ARG A 184 -3.79 -18.56 -0.99
N LEU A 185 -3.87 -19.28 0.12
CA LEU A 185 -3.76 -18.69 1.46
C LEU A 185 -2.40 -18.02 1.64
N VAL A 186 -1.30 -18.72 1.30
CA VAL A 186 0.07 -18.15 1.34
C VAL A 186 0.20 -16.94 0.42
N GLN A 187 -0.36 -16.99 -0.79
CA GLN A 187 -0.35 -15.84 -1.70
C GLN A 187 -1.13 -14.65 -1.13
N ILE A 188 -2.28 -14.86 -0.48
CA ILE A 188 -3.09 -13.79 0.11
C ILE A 188 -2.37 -13.19 1.33
N PHE A 189 -1.88 -14.02 2.25
CA PHE A 189 -1.22 -13.56 3.46
C PHE A 189 0.16 -12.94 3.19
N GLY A 190 0.96 -13.53 2.30
CA GLY A 190 2.24 -12.97 1.89
C GLY A 190 2.07 -11.59 1.23
N ALA A 191 1.08 -11.45 0.34
CA ALA A 191 0.77 -10.16 -0.27
C ALA A 191 0.32 -9.13 0.76
N LYS A 192 -0.51 -9.53 1.73
CA LYS A 192 -0.94 -8.63 2.82
C LYS A 192 0.22 -8.15 3.68
N ILE A 193 1.15 -9.01 4.05
CA ILE A 193 2.32 -8.60 4.84
C ILE A 193 3.11 -7.54 4.09
N VAL A 194 3.39 -7.77 2.80
CA VAL A 194 4.14 -6.81 1.98
C VAL A 194 3.39 -5.49 1.85
N LEU A 195 2.09 -5.51 1.57
CA LEU A 195 1.33 -4.29 1.30
C LEU A 195 0.91 -3.53 2.56
N GLU A 196 0.61 -4.21 3.65
CA GLU A 196 0.14 -3.56 4.88
C GLU A 196 1.32 -3.19 5.79
N VAL A 197 2.29 -4.09 5.97
CA VAL A 197 3.40 -3.88 6.93
C VAL A 197 4.54 -3.12 6.27
N PHE A 198 5.11 -3.67 5.19
CA PHE A 198 6.19 -2.96 4.46
C PHE A 198 5.62 -1.77 3.67
N GLY A 199 4.42 -1.92 3.12
CA GLY A 199 3.75 -0.87 2.37
C GLY A 199 3.39 0.32 3.22
N GLY A 200 2.97 0.16 4.48
CA GLY A 200 2.77 1.31 5.38
C GLY A 200 4.06 2.10 5.62
N GLY A 201 5.18 1.41 5.90
CA GLY A 201 6.48 2.04 6.11
C GLY A 201 7.02 2.71 4.84
N GLY A 202 7.02 1.99 3.72
CA GLY A 202 7.48 2.48 2.42
C GLY A 202 6.59 3.60 1.83
N ALA A 203 5.27 3.54 2.06
CA ALA A 203 4.32 4.58 1.67
C ALA A 203 4.65 5.91 2.33
N ILE A 204 4.83 5.91 3.65
CA ILE A 204 5.16 7.12 4.40
C ILE A 204 6.54 7.61 4.01
N TRP A 205 7.51 6.70 3.89
CA TRP A 205 8.87 7.05 3.48
C TRP A 205 8.93 7.69 2.10
N GLY A 206 8.30 7.08 1.10
CA GLY A 206 8.26 7.60 -0.27
C GLY A 206 7.45 8.88 -0.39
N SER A 207 6.28 8.96 0.25
CA SER A 207 5.42 10.17 0.19
C SER A 207 6.04 11.38 0.88
N THR A 208 6.70 11.20 2.02
CA THR A 208 7.41 12.30 2.71
C THR A 208 8.60 12.83 1.88
N GLU A 209 9.28 11.96 1.13
CA GLU A 209 10.33 12.38 0.20
C GLU A 209 9.76 13.14 -1.00
N ALA A 210 8.67 12.64 -1.58
CA ALA A 210 7.98 13.32 -2.66
C ALA A 210 7.48 14.71 -2.23
N LEU A 211 7.05 14.86 -0.98
CA LEU A 211 6.64 16.14 -0.39
C LEU A 211 7.80 17.04 0.05
N THR A 212 9.07 16.65 -0.18
CA THR A 212 10.27 17.38 0.27
C THR A 212 10.35 17.59 1.77
N LEU A 213 9.64 16.79 2.56
CA LEU A 213 9.67 16.85 4.02
C LEU A 213 10.96 16.24 4.61
N ARG A 214 11.78 15.59 3.77
CA ARG A 214 13.12 15.12 4.12
C ARG A 214 14.17 16.17 3.76
N VAL A 215 14.68 16.84 4.78
CA VAL A 215 15.88 17.72 4.69
C VAL A 215 17.09 16.91 5.16
N PRO A 216 18.30 17.04 4.57
CA PRO A 216 19.49 16.30 5.00
C PRO A 216 19.75 16.38 6.52
N ALA A 217 19.54 17.55 7.12
CA ALA A 217 19.64 17.77 8.56
C ALA A 217 18.69 16.89 9.39
N THR A 218 17.53 16.54 8.86
CA THR A 218 16.59 15.62 9.53
C THR A 218 16.96 14.14 9.31
N GLN A 219 17.69 13.78 8.25
CA GLN A 219 18.06 12.39 7.99
C GLN A 219 19.07 11.85 9.01
N GLU A 220 20.04 12.66 9.45
CA GLU A 220 20.98 12.25 10.51
C GLU A 220 20.28 11.99 11.84
N PHE A 221 19.30 12.82 12.19
CA PHE A 221 18.44 12.59 13.36
C PHE A 221 17.76 11.21 13.27
N TRP A 222 17.26 10.81 12.10
CA TRP A 222 16.59 9.51 11.95
C TRP A 222 17.54 8.31 11.92
N ARG A 223 18.78 8.47 11.44
CA ARG A 223 19.81 7.42 11.47
C ARG A 223 20.32 7.14 12.88
N PHE A 224 20.30 8.14 13.76
CA PHE A 224 20.76 8.01 15.14
C PHE A 224 19.79 7.21 16.04
N TRP A 225 18.50 7.18 15.69
CA TRP A 225 17.45 6.51 16.47
C TRP A 225 16.90 5.22 15.81
N ALA A 226 17.53 4.77 14.71
CA ALA A 226 17.21 3.53 14.00
C ALA A 226 18.22 2.43 14.39
#